data_AF-A0A435GPB0-F1
#
_entry.id   AF-A0A435GPB0-F1
#
_cell.length_a   1.000
_cell.length_b   1.000
_cell.length_c   1.000
_cell.angle_alpha   90.00
_cell.angle_beta   90.00
_cell.angle_gamma   90.00
#
_symmetry.space_group_name_H-M   'P 1'
#
loop_
_entity.id
_entity.type
_entity.pdbx_description
1 polymer ?
#
loop_
_entity_poly.entity_id
_entity_poly.type
_entity_poly.pdbx_seq_one_letter_code
_entity_poly.pdbx_strand_id
1 'polypeptide(L)' 'MLRSSHAFAAMLAAALPSAASAASPQSFKGEYTVSFLGLSIAKSTFSSRYENGAY' A
#
# COMPACT_ATOMS: atom_id res chain seq x y z
N MET A 1 5.89 -41.58 8.71
CA MET A 1 5.56 -40.29 9.36
C MET A 1 6.07 -39.08 8.58
N LEU A 2 7.25 -39.14 7.94
CA LEU A 2 7.83 -38.02 7.16
C LEU A 2 6.93 -37.46 6.04
N ARG A 3 6.21 -38.32 5.31
CA ARG A 3 5.35 -37.92 4.17
C ARG A 3 4.16 -37.04 4.61
N SER A 4 3.57 -37.35 5.77
CA SER A 4 2.42 -36.60 6.32
C SER A 4 2.84 -35.22 6.80
N SER A 5 4.03 -35.10 7.39
CA SER A 5 4.61 -33.83 7.82
C SER A 5 4.87 -32.89 6.65
N HIS A 6 5.33 -33.42 5.51
CA HIS A 6 5.54 -32.63 4.29
C HIS A 6 4.23 -32.18 3.64
N ALA A 7 3.20 -33.04 3.66
CA ALA A 7 1.87 -32.67 3.18
C ALA A 7 1.28 -31.53 4.00
N PHE A 8 1.43 -31.57 5.33
CA PHE A 8 0.97 -30.51 6.21
C PHE A 8 1.74 -29.19 6.00
N ALA A 9 3.06 -29.26 5.86
CA ALA A 9 3.88 -28.08 5.59
C ALA A 9 3.54 -27.42 4.24
N ALA A 10 3.29 -28.22 3.20
CA ALA A 10 2.89 -27.72 1.89
C ALA A 10 1.51 -27.04 1.94
N MET A 11 0.57 -27.61 2.70
CA MET A 11 -0.75 -27.02 2.87
C MET A 11 -0.69 -25.69 3.64
N LEU A 12 0.16 -25.59 4.65
CA LEU A 12 0.38 -24.35 5.40
C LEU A 12 1.05 -23.26 4.55
N ALA A 13 2.02 -23.64 3.70
CA ALA A 13 2.67 -22.71 2.78
C ALA A 13 1.73 -22.17 1.70
N ALA A 14 0.77 -22.99 1.24
CA ALA A 14 -0.25 -22.57 0.27
C ALA A 14 -1.38 -21.72 0.90
N ALA A 15 -1.64 -21.91 2.20
CA ALA A 15 -2.64 -21.15 2.94
C ALA A 15 -2.09 -19.80 3.44
N LEU A 16 -0.78 -19.60 3.44
CA LEU A 16 -0.19 -18.33 3.83
C LEU A 16 -0.50 -17.27 2.76
N PRO A 17 -1.12 -16.14 3.11
CA PRO A 17 -1.28 -15.02 2.19
C PRO A 17 0.09 -14.68 1.63
N SER A 18 0.27 -14.86 0.32
CA SER A 18 1.54 -14.55 -0.33
C SER A 18 1.85 -13.08 -0.07
N ALA A 19 2.92 -12.82 0.70
CA ALA A 19 3.42 -11.47 0.96
C ALA A 19 4.01 -10.81 -0.31
N ALA A 20 3.76 -11.40 -1.50
CA ALA A 20 4.21 -10.91 -2.79
C ALA A 20 3.43 -9.70 -3.31
N SER A 21 2.42 -9.21 -2.58
CA SER A 21 1.84 -7.89 -2.84
C SER A 21 2.71 -6.80 -2.21
N ALA A 22 3.91 -6.58 -2.76
CA ALA A 22 4.50 -5.27 -2.67
C ALA A 22 3.54 -4.33 -3.42
N ALA A 23 2.90 -3.41 -2.70
CA ALA A 23 1.98 -2.46 -3.28
C ALA A 23 2.62 -1.84 -4.52
N SER A 24 1.92 -1.87 -5.65
CA SER A 24 2.36 -1.19 -6.87
C SER A 24 2.74 0.26 -6.54
N PRO A 25 3.72 0.87 -7.22
CA PRO A 25 4.19 2.22 -6.90
C PRO A 25 3.00 3.17 -6.76
N GLN A 26 2.68 3.49 -5.50
CA GLN A 26 1.43 4.15 -5.17
C GLN A 26 1.71 5.65 -5.17
N SER A 27 1.26 6.31 -6.23
CA SER A 27 1.29 7.75 -6.33
C SER A 27 0.09 8.31 -5.58
N PHE A 28 0.35 9.07 -4.52
CA PHE A 28 -0.66 9.80 -3.77
C PHE A 28 -0.68 11.25 -4.22
N LYS A 29 -1.84 11.71 -4.68
CA LYS A 29 -2.06 13.11 -5.03
C LYS A 29 -3.26 13.63 -4.26
N GLY A 30 -3.07 14.71 -3.52
CA GLY A 30 -4.16 15.40 -2.85
C GLY A 30 -4.09 16.90 -3.09
N GLU A 31 -5.26 17.52 -3.03
CA GLU A 31 -5.43 18.97 -3.18
C GLU A 31 -6.05 19.51 -1.90
N TYR A 32 -5.39 20.50 -1.31
CA TYR A 32 -5.88 21.22 -0.14
C TYR A 32 -6.26 22.63 -0.57
N THR A 33 -7.51 22.99 -0.33
CA THR A 33 -7.97 24.37 -0.49
C THR A 33 -8.14 24.99 0.89
N VAL A 34 -7.52 26.13 1.11
CA VAL A 34 -7.74 26.96 2.29
C VAL A 34 -8.85 27.94 1.96
N SER A 35 -9.90 27.94 2.77
CA SER A 35 -11.06 28.82 2.59
C SER A 35 -11.26 29.71 3.80
N PHE A 36 -11.60 30.98 3.55
CA PHE A 36 -11.99 31.96 4.55
C PHE A 36 -13.37 32.50 4.19
N LEU A 37 -14.34 32.40 5.11
CA LEU A 37 -15.74 32.81 4.89
C LEU A 37 -16.39 32.18 3.64
N GLY A 38 -16.02 30.94 3.31
CA GLY A 38 -16.53 30.24 2.12
C GLY A 38 -15.86 30.64 0.80
N LEU A 39 -14.89 31.56 0.84
CA LEU A 39 -14.08 31.93 -0.31
C LEU A 39 -12.73 31.21 -0.27
N SER A 40 -12.34 30.56 -1.36
CA SER A 40 -11.03 29.93 -1.50
C SER A 40 -9.94 31.00 -1.55
N ILE A 41 -9.04 31.02 -0.56
CA ILE A 41 -7.96 32.01 -0.44
C ILE A 41 -6.60 31.46 -0.86
N ALA A 42 -6.39 30.14 -0.76
CA ALA A 42 -5.17 29.49 -1.21
C ALA A 42 -5.45 28.04 -1.60
N LYS A 43 -4.63 27.53 -2.52
CA LYS A 43 -4.69 26.14 -2.97
C LYS A 43 -3.30 25.55 -2.99
N SER A 44 -3.14 24.40 -2.37
CA SER A 44 -1.89 23.65 -2.35
C SER A 44 -2.14 22.25 -2.85
N THR A 45 -1.25 21.77 -3.71
CA THR A 45 -1.32 20.42 -4.26
C THR A 45 -0.10 19.68 -3.78
N PHE A 46 -0.28 18.47 -3.27
CA PHE A 46 0.84 17.59 -2.95
C PHE A 46 0.77 16.33 -3.79
N SER A 47 1.93 15.89 -4.28
CA SER A 47 2.11 14.63 -4.98
C SER A 47 3.28 13.91 -4.34
N SER A 48 3.01 12.75 -3.72
CA SER A 48 4.02 11.85 -3.19
C SER A 48 4.00 10.56 -4.01
N ARG A 49 5.17 10.00 -4.27
CA ARG A 49 5.30 8.77 -5.05
C ARG A 49 6.16 7.81 -4.27
N TYR A 50 5.57 6.67 -3.93
CA TYR A 50 6.34 5.61 -3.31
C TYR A 50 7.28 4.94 -4.33
N GLU A 51 8.59 5.10 -4.15
CA GLU A 51 9.63 4.51 -4.98
C GLU A 51 10.79 4.01 -4.09
N ASN A 52 11.22 2.76 -4.30
CA ASN A 52 12.37 2.16 -3.60
C ASN A 52 12.34 2.21 -2.05
N GLY A 53 11.14 2.20 -1.44
CA GLY A 53 11.01 2.18 0.03
C GLY A 53 10.81 3.56 0.68
N ALA A 54 10.71 4.62 -0.11
CA ALA A 54 10.48 5.99 0.36
C ALA A 54 9.35 6.68 -0.43
N TYR A 55 8.78 7.74 0.15
CA TYR A 55 7.62 8.50 -0.35
C TYR A 55 7.99 9.84 -1.00
#